data_AF-A0A9E4H413-F1
#
_entry.id   AF-A0A9E4H413-F1
#
_cell.length_a   1.000
_cell.length_b   1.000
_cell.length_c   1.000
_cell.angle_alpha   90.00
_cell.angle_beta   90.00
_cell.angle_gamma   90.00
#
_symmetry.space_group_name_H-M   'P 1'
#
loop_
_entity.id
_entity.type
_entity.pdbx_description
1 polymer ?
#
loop_
_entity_poly.entity_id
_entity_poly.type
_entity_poly.pdbx_seq_one_letter_code
_entity_poly.pdbx_strand_id
1 'polypeptide(L)'
;MAGYDAQNQLLNYKVTEGNIDAFVAIIGYETFHGEPLTFHGHDRWNTIEGALMAWPENPSYKYALDNFSWAYCAFPNYPTSTLTSADRFLTYQTTTLTNATIRGYDIDEDRDAVFLEGTAQMALAWKRSGDPTRCNLYLGALERAFVSSSSYPEAGGFPYASNPGTVYGSDPYWIGADTEIAISPGAWYIFARRGYNPLEDGTKKIDPS
;
A
#
# COMPACT_ATOMS: atom_id res chain seq x y z
N MET A 1 0.13 -15.76 -10.66
CA MET A 1 -1.20 -15.93 -11.25
C MET A 1 -1.66 -14.65 -11.93
N ALA A 2 -2.54 -14.79 -12.92
CA ALA A 2 -3.23 -13.69 -13.58
C ALA A 2 -4.68 -13.64 -13.07
N GLY A 3 -5.27 -12.44 -13.03
CA GLY A 3 -6.68 -12.25 -12.67
C GLY A 3 -7.62 -12.55 -13.85
N TYR A 4 -8.90 -12.30 -13.65
CA TYR A 4 -9.92 -12.34 -14.71
C TYR A 4 -10.45 -10.93 -14.98
N ASP A 5 -10.77 -10.63 -16.23
CA ASP A 5 -11.44 -9.37 -16.60
C ASP A 5 -12.95 -9.39 -16.26
N ALA A 6 -13.64 -8.29 -16.54
CA ALA A 6 -15.08 -8.15 -16.30
C ALA A 6 -15.95 -9.12 -17.14
N GLN A 7 -15.36 -9.77 -18.15
CA GLN A 7 -15.99 -10.77 -19.02
C GLN A 7 -15.56 -12.19 -18.62
N ASN A 8 -14.94 -12.35 -17.45
CA ASN A 8 -14.44 -13.61 -16.92
C ASN A 8 -13.41 -14.29 -17.84
N GLN A 9 -12.64 -13.51 -18.60
CA GLN A 9 -11.51 -14.00 -19.38
C GLN A 9 -10.22 -13.85 -18.57
N LEU A 10 -9.33 -14.84 -18.66
CA LEU A 10 -8.04 -14.78 -17.99
C LEU A 10 -7.20 -13.64 -18.57
N LEU A 11 -6.70 -12.76 -17.71
CA LEU A 11 -5.80 -11.69 -18.11
C LEU A 11 -4.50 -12.27 -18.68
N ASN A 12 -3.96 -11.64 -19.72
CA ASN A 12 -2.68 -12.03 -20.32
C ASN A 12 -1.47 -11.43 -19.59
N TYR A 13 -1.69 -10.75 -18.46
CA TYR A 13 -0.65 -10.17 -17.61
C TYR A 13 -0.87 -10.55 -16.14
N LYS A 14 0.22 -10.48 -15.36
CA LYS A 14 0.25 -10.74 -13.92
C LYS A 14 0.66 -9.47 -13.19
N VAL A 15 -0.10 -9.08 -12.18
CA VAL A 15 0.17 -7.90 -11.35
C VAL A 15 0.85 -8.32 -10.04
N THR A 16 1.75 -7.47 -9.54
CA THR A 16 2.54 -7.78 -8.34
C THR A 16 1.67 -7.84 -7.09
N GLU A 17 0.87 -6.80 -6.79
CA GLU A 17 -0.03 -6.79 -5.62
C GLU A 17 -0.95 -8.01 -5.57
N GLY A 18 -1.60 -8.35 -6.69
CA GLY A 18 -2.52 -9.49 -6.72
C GLY A 18 -1.85 -10.83 -6.46
N ASN A 19 -0.54 -10.95 -6.73
CA ASN A 19 0.23 -12.14 -6.38
C ASN A 19 0.67 -12.15 -4.91
N ILE A 20 0.89 -10.98 -4.30
CA ILE A 20 1.12 -10.85 -2.86
C ILE A 20 -0.16 -11.23 -2.10
N ASP A 21 -1.31 -10.69 -2.52
CA ASP A 21 -2.62 -10.99 -1.91
C ASP A 21 -2.94 -12.49 -2.03
N ALA A 22 -2.77 -13.05 -3.23
CA ALA A 22 -2.96 -14.48 -3.43
C ALA A 22 -2.04 -15.33 -2.54
N PHE A 23 -0.78 -14.94 -2.37
CA PHE A 23 0.17 -15.63 -1.51
C PHE A 23 -0.32 -15.68 -0.05
N VAL A 24 -0.87 -14.58 0.48
CA VAL A 24 -1.35 -14.53 1.88
C VAL A 24 -2.78 -15.04 2.06
N ALA A 25 -3.57 -15.14 0.99
CA ALA A 25 -4.96 -15.60 1.07
C ALA A 25 -5.08 -17.10 1.41
N ILE A 26 -4.05 -17.90 1.09
CA ILE A 26 -4.05 -19.34 1.34
C ILE A 26 -3.17 -19.66 2.54
N ILE A 27 -3.75 -20.35 3.51
CA ILE A 27 -3.09 -20.80 4.73
C ILE A 27 -2.04 -21.88 4.40
N GLY A 28 -0.83 -21.75 4.95
CA GLY A 28 0.23 -22.75 4.88
C GLY A 28 1.34 -22.37 3.89
N TYR A 29 2.17 -23.34 3.53
CA TYR A 29 3.19 -23.19 2.49
C TYR A 29 3.13 -24.42 1.59
N GLU A 30 2.25 -24.37 0.60
CA GLU A 30 1.96 -25.47 -0.31
C GLU A 30 2.55 -25.20 -1.70
N THR A 31 2.38 -26.14 -2.62
CA THR A 31 2.79 -25.96 -4.03
C THR A 31 2.25 -24.65 -4.64
N PHE A 32 1.06 -24.23 -4.21
CA PHE A 32 0.46 -22.97 -4.61
C PHE A 32 1.37 -21.76 -4.32
N HIS A 33 1.96 -21.66 -3.14
CA HIS A 33 2.80 -20.51 -2.72
C HIS A 33 4.09 -20.39 -3.53
N GLY A 34 4.57 -21.51 -4.08
CA GLY A 34 5.74 -21.53 -4.96
C GLY A 34 5.52 -20.74 -6.25
N GLU A 35 4.29 -20.67 -6.77
CA GLU A 35 4.02 -19.97 -8.03
C GLU A 35 4.10 -18.44 -7.90
N PRO A 36 3.45 -17.77 -6.93
CA PRO A 36 3.67 -16.35 -6.67
C PRO A 36 5.13 -16.03 -6.38
N LEU A 37 5.83 -16.84 -5.56
CA LEU A 37 7.23 -16.60 -5.23
C LEU A 37 8.16 -16.71 -6.45
N THR A 38 7.92 -17.70 -7.32
CA THR A 38 8.68 -17.85 -8.58
C THR A 38 8.45 -16.65 -9.48
N PHE A 39 7.19 -16.23 -9.65
CA PHE A 39 6.84 -15.03 -10.41
C PHE A 39 7.52 -13.78 -9.84
N HIS A 40 7.45 -13.58 -8.52
CA HIS A 40 8.10 -12.43 -7.88
C HIS A 40 9.61 -12.45 -8.09
N GLY A 41 10.27 -13.58 -7.87
CA GLY A 41 11.72 -13.71 -8.01
C GLY A 41 12.23 -13.54 -9.44
N HIS A 42 11.50 -14.06 -10.44
CA HIS A 42 11.93 -14.01 -11.84
C HIS A 42 11.51 -12.71 -12.55
N ASP A 43 10.28 -12.26 -12.31
CA ASP A 43 9.65 -11.24 -13.14
C ASP A 43 9.54 -9.86 -12.46
N ARG A 44 9.64 -9.80 -11.12
CA ARG A 44 9.33 -8.57 -10.36
C ARG A 44 10.42 -8.12 -9.40
N TRP A 45 11.37 -8.97 -9.03
CA TRP A 45 12.38 -8.64 -8.04
C TRP A 45 13.48 -7.76 -8.62
N ASN A 46 13.69 -6.58 -8.03
CA ASN A 46 14.88 -5.78 -8.28
C ASN A 46 15.97 -6.12 -7.24
N THR A 47 17.02 -6.80 -7.68
CA THR A 47 18.14 -7.23 -6.83
C THR A 47 18.99 -6.09 -6.28
N ILE A 48 19.01 -4.93 -6.95
CA ILE A 48 19.77 -3.75 -6.51
C ILE A 48 19.03 -3.04 -5.38
N GLU A 49 17.71 -2.89 -5.53
CA GLU A 49 16.90 -2.11 -4.60
C GLU A 49 16.29 -2.96 -3.47
N GLY A 50 16.24 -4.28 -3.63
CA GLY A 50 15.62 -5.18 -2.68
C GLY A 50 14.11 -4.95 -2.57
N ALA A 51 13.44 -4.75 -3.71
CA ALA A 51 12.02 -4.44 -3.76
C ALA A 51 11.33 -5.11 -4.96
N LEU A 52 10.03 -5.34 -4.84
CA LEU A 52 9.20 -5.79 -5.95
C LEU A 52 8.77 -4.60 -6.81
N MET A 53 8.93 -4.75 -8.12
CA MET A 53 8.47 -3.82 -9.14
C MET A 53 7.00 -4.05 -9.46
N ALA A 54 6.29 -3.01 -9.87
CA ALA A 54 4.92 -3.09 -10.36
C ALA A 54 4.91 -3.39 -11.87
N TRP A 55 5.61 -2.55 -12.65
CA TRP A 55 5.68 -2.65 -14.11
C TRP A 55 7.12 -2.46 -14.63
N PRO A 56 7.96 -3.52 -14.58
CA PRO A 56 9.38 -3.45 -14.92
C PRO A 56 9.67 -2.87 -16.31
N GLU A 57 8.79 -3.10 -17.26
CA GLU A 57 8.92 -2.66 -18.66
C GLU A 57 8.50 -1.19 -18.87
N ASN A 58 7.91 -0.55 -17.86
CA ASN A 58 7.48 0.85 -17.90
C ASN A 58 8.31 1.69 -16.91
N PRO A 59 9.32 2.43 -17.37
CA PRO A 59 10.21 3.17 -16.48
C PRO A 59 9.50 4.19 -15.57
N SER A 60 8.45 4.86 -16.06
CA SER A 60 7.72 5.87 -15.29
C SER A 60 6.87 5.27 -14.17
N TYR A 61 6.35 4.07 -14.41
CA TYR A 61 5.50 3.36 -13.47
C TYR A 61 6.17 2.06 -13.04
N LYS A 62 7.50 2.09 -12.88
CA LYS A 62 8.24 0.86 -12.56
C LYS A 62 7.84 0.30 -11.20
N TYR A 63 7.44 1.18 -10.29
CA TYR A 63 7.15 0.89 -8.90
C TYR A 63 5.80 1.48 -8.49
N ALA A 64 5.10 0.78 -7.61
CA ALA A 64 3.92 1.29 -6.91
C ALA A 64 4.14 1.13 -5.40
N LEU A 65 3.61 2.05 -4.61
CA LEU A 65 3.85 2.15 -3.16
C LEU A 65 3.43 0.90 -2.37
N ASP A 66 2.26 0.35 -2.68
CA ASP A 66 1.70 -0.84 -2.07
C ASP A 66 2.65 -2.03 -2.15
N ASN A 67 3.34 -2.25 -3.27
CA ASN A 67 4.31 -3.33 -3.43
C ASN A 67 5.48 -3.26 -2.43
N PHE A 68 5.77 -2.10 -1.83
CA PHE A 68 6.77 -1.98 -0.77
C PHE A 68 6.18 -2.36 0.59
N SER A 69 5.04 -1.75 0.94
CA SER A 69 4.41 -1.96 2.25
C SER A 69 3.81 -3.37 2.39
N TRP A 70 3.16 -3.86 1.35
CA TRP A 70 2.55 -5.18 1.31
C TRP A 70 3.61 -6.27 1.30
N ALA A 71 4.65 -6.17 0.48
CA ALA A 71 5.70 -7.17 0.45
C ALA A 71 6.43 -7.27 1.81
N TYR A 72 6.68 -6.14 2.46
CA TYR A 72 7.25 -6.13 3.81
C TYR A 72 6.34 -6.78 4.86
N CYS A 73 5.02 -6.57 4.74
CA CYS A 73 4.04 -7.12 5.67
C CYS A 73 3.70 -8.60 5.37
N ALA A 74 3.84 -9.04 4.12
CA ALA A 74 3.46 -10.38 3.68
C ALA A 74 4.63 -11.38 3.77
N PHE A 75 5.83 -11.01 3.35
CA PHE A 75 6.91 -11.98 3.22
C PHE A 75 7.80 -12.04 4.48
N PRO A 76 8.12 -13.24 4.99
CA PRO A 76 9.03 -13.38 6.12
C PRO A 76 10.43 -12.88 5.75
N ASN A 77 11.11 -12.23 6.69
CA ASN A 77 12.48 -11.72 6.54
C ASN A 77 12.69 -10.76 5.35
N TYR A 78 11.63 -10.08 4.92
CA TYR A 78 11.73 -9.11 3.84
C TYR A 78 12.60 -7.90 4.26
N PRO A 79 13.48 -7.38 3.38
CA PRO A 79 14.48 -6.40 3.80
C PRO A 79 13.85 -5.06 4.20
N THR A 80 14.25 -4.52 5.36
CA THR A 80 13.80 -3.20 5.84
C THR A 80 14.21 -2.07 4.89
N SER A 81 15.25 -2.27 4.07
CA SER A 81 15.63 -1.32 3.02
C SER A 81 14.51 -1.05 2.03
N THR A 82 13.56 -1.97 1.84
CA THR A 82 12.38 -1.74 1.02
C THR A 82 11.59 -0.53 1.53
N LEU A 83 11.43 -0.38 2.84
CA LEU A 83 10.65 0.71 3.43
C LEU A 83 11.34 2.06 3.23
N THR A 84 12.67 2.11 3.31
CA THR A 84 13.43 3.32 2.94
C THR A 84 13.39 3.59 1.43
N SER A 85 13.39 2.54 0.59
CA SER A 85 13.29 2.69 -0.86
C SER A 85 11.94 3.29 -1.28
N ALA A 86 10.88 3.12 -0.48
CA ALA A 86 9.59 3.77 -0.68
C ALA A 86 9.64 5.29 -0.47
N ASP A 87 10.74 5.87 0.06
CA ASP A 87 10.89 7.32 0.19
C ASP A 87 10.83 8.05 -1.18
N ARG A 88 10.95 7.31 -2.28
CA ARG A 88 10.71 7.81 -3.66
C ARG A 88 9.28 8.27 -3.93
N PHE A 89 8.32 7.91 -3.10
CA PHE A 89 6.92 8.33 -3.25
C PHE A 89 6.56 9.46 -2.28
N LEU A 90 7.51 9.89 -1.43
CA LEU A 90 7.22 10.89 -0.41
C LEU A 90 6.88 12.24 -1.03
N THR A 91 5.81 12.83 -0.53
CA THR A 91 5.34 14.15 -0.94
C THR A 91 4.74 14.94 0.21
N TYR A 92 4.58 16.23 0.00
CA TYR A 92 3.84 17.14 0.87
C TYR A 92 2.68 17.72 0.08
N GLN A 93 1.47 17.49 0.56
CA GLN A 93 0.26 17.95 -0.12
C GLN A 93 -0.69 18.63 0.86
N THR A 94 -1.45 19.59 0.34
CA THR A 94 -2.53 20.24 1.10
C THR A 94 -3.82 19.47 0.86
N THR A 95 -4.46 19.03 1.93
CA THR A 95 -5.71 18.27 1.86
C THR A 95 -6.88 19.16 1.46
N THR A 96 -7.71 18.74 0.49
CA THR A 96 -8.89 19.48 0.05
C THR A 96 -9.86 19.76 1.20
N LEU A 97 -10.15 18.76 2.04
CA LEU A 97 -11.20 18.86 3.07
C LEU A 97 -10.79 19.62 4.33
N THR A 98 -9.54 19.49 4.80
CA THR A 98 -9.10 20.11 6.08
C THR A 98 -8.14 21.28 5.88
N ASN A 99 -7.71 21.54 4.64
CA ASN A 99 -6.69 22.54 4.27
C ASN A 99 -5.36 22.37 5.02
N ALA A 100 -5.11 21.19 5.59
CA ALA A 100 -3.87 20.89 6.29
C ALA A 100 -2.79 20.43 5.30
N THR A 101 -1.57 20.91 5.48
CA THR A 101 -0.42 20.33 4.78
C THR A 101 0.03 19.05 5.51
N ILE A 102 0.01 17.94 4.77
CA ILE A 102 0.39 16.62 5.27
C ILE A 102 1.58 16.07 4.49
N ARG A 103 2.39 15.28 5.19
CA ARG A 103 3.46 14.50 4.58
C ARG A 103 3.00 13.05 4.51
N GLY A 104 3.09 12.45 3.35
CA GLY A 104 2.75 11.06 3.15
C GLY A 104 3.43 10.52 1.91
N TYR A 105 2.92 9.38 1.45
CA TYR A 105 3.36 8.73 0.24
C TYR A 105 2.27 8.85 -0.83
N ASP A 106 2.69 9.09 -2.06
CA ASP A 106 1.84 8.94 -3.23
C ASP A 106 1.80 7.48 -3.70
N ILE A 107 0.86 7.13 -4.57
CA ILE A 107 0.74 5.81 -5.16
C ILE A 107 1.91 5.50 -6.11
N ASP A 108 2.43 6.52 -6.81
CA ASP A 108 3.57 6.43 -7.72
C ASP A 108 4.56 7.62 -7.60
N GLU A 109 5.56 7.69 -8.49
CA GLU A 109 6.68 8.61 -8.36
C GLU A 109 6.41 10.05 -8.84
N ASP A 110 5.20 10.36 -9.33
CA ASP A 110 4.83 11.70 -9.76
C ASP A 110 4.58 12.68 -8.59
N ARG A 111 4.20 12.14 -7.42
CA ARG A 111 4.11 12.80 -6.11
C ARG A 111 3.08 13.92 -6.06
N ASP A 112 2.06 13.88 -6.88
CA ASP A 112 1.02 14.91 -6.99
C ASP A 112 -0.06 14.85 -5.89
N ALA A 113 -0.17 13.74 -5.17
CA ALA A 113 -1.13 13.52 -4.09
C ALA A 113 -0.53 12.73 -2.92
N VAL A 114 -1.11 12.87 -1.71
CA VAL A 114 -0.89 11.88 -0.65
C VAL A 114 -1.99 10.85 -0.76
N PHE A 115 -1.59 9.63 -1.11
CA PHE A 115 -2.44 8.45 -1.06
C PHE A 115 -2.59 7.99 0.40
N LEU A 116 -3.76 8.24 1.00
CA LEU A 116 -3.95 8.07 2.45
C LEU A 116 -3.93 6.60 2.88
N GLU A 117 -4.47 5.71 2.05
CA GLU A 117 -4.39 4.27 2.30
C GLU A 117 -2.94 3.78 2.26
N GLY A 118 -2.19 4.09 1.19
CA GLY A 118 -0.78 3.72 1.09
C GLY A 118 0.08 4.31 2.21
N THR A 119 -0.21 5.54 2.63
CA THR A 119 0.46 6.15 3.79
C THR A 119 0.17 5.40 5.09
N ALA A 120 -1.05 4.92 5.29
CA ALA A 120 -1.41 4.09 6.44
C ALA A 120 -0.79 2.68 6.38
N GLN A 121 -0.70 2.08 5.20
CA GLN A 121 0.02 0.83 4.96
C GLN A 121 1.51 0.97 5.33
N MET A 122 2.15 2.07 4.91
CA MET A 122 3.54 2.37 5.29
C MET A 122 3.70 2.61 6.79
N ALA A 123 2.75 3.28 7.44
CA ALA A 123 2.78 3.46 8.90
C ALA A 123 2.78 2.11 9.64
N LEU A 124 1.95 1.16 9.21
CA LEU A 124 1.98 -0.20 9.75
C LEU A 124 3.32 -0.88 9.48
N ALA A 125 3.85 -0.81 8.25
CA ALA A 125 5.10 -1.44 7.88
C ALA A 125 6.28 -0.94 8.75
N TRP A 126 6.37 0.38 8.98
CA TRP A 126 7.35 0.96 9.90
C TRP A 126 7.17 0.50 11.35
N LYS A 127 5.94 0.34 11.81
CA LYS A 127 5.68 -0.21 13.14
C LYS A 127 6.20 -1.65 13.25
N ARG A 128 5.95 -2.46 12.23
CA ARG A 128 6.40 -3.85 12.13
C ARG A 128 7.92 -3.97 12.02
N SER A 129 8.58 -2.98 11.43
CA SER A 129 10.04 -2.92 11.36
C SER A 129 10.73 -2.48 12.65
N GLY A 130 9.97 -2.16 13.71
CA GLY A 130 10.51 -1.63 14.95
C GLY A 130 10.91 -0.16 14.88
N ASP A 131 10.39 0.62 13.92
CA ASP A 131 10.57 2.08 13.85
C ASP A 131 9.25 2.80 14.22
N PRO A 132 8.94 2.92 15.53
CA PRO A 132 7.75 3.60 15.99
C PRO A 132 7.79 5.11 15.69
N THR A 133 8.97 5.69 15.45
CA THR A 133 9.11 7.11 15.13
C THR A 133 8.51 7.41 13.76
N ARG A 134 8.88 6.63 12.73
CA ARG A 134 8.29 6.78 11.39
C ARG A 134 6.81 6.40 11.37
N CYS A 135 6.41 5.36 12.09
CA CYS A 135 4.99 5.04 12.25
C CYS A 135 4.19 6.23 12.80
N ASN A 136 4.62 6.80 13.93
CA ASN A 136 3.93 7.92 14.57
C ASN A 136 3.95 9.20 13.72
N LEU A 137 5.02 9.43 12.95
CA LEU A 137 5.10 10.53 11.99
C LEU A 137 3.94 10.47 10.98
N TYR A 138 3.73 9.30 10.36
CA TYR A 138 2.70 9.14 9.33
C TYR A 138 1.30 9.05 9.92
N LEU A 139 1.12 8.41 11.09
CA LEU A 139 -0.15 8.45 11.82
C LEU A 139 -0.56 9.89 12.17
N GLY A 140 0.38 10.71 12.65
CA GLY A 140 0.12 12.12 12.93
C GLY A 140 -0.15 12.97 11.69
N ALA A 141 0.34 12.56 10.51
CA ALA A 141 -0.03 13.18 9.24
C ALA A 141 -1.46 12.81 8.82
N LEU A 142 -1.81 11.52 8.91
CA LEU A 142 -3.17 11.03 8.65
C LEU A 142 -4.19 11.71 9.58
N GLU A 143 -3.88 11.87 10.87
CA GLU A 143 -4.76 12.54 11.84
C GLU A 143 -5.09 13.99 11.46
N ARG A 144 -4.23 14.69 10.71
CA ARG A 144 -4.52 16.04 10.18
C ARG A 144 -5.45 16.02 8.95
N ALA A 145 -5.55 14.88 8.28
CA ALA A 145 -6.46 14.66 7.16
C ALA A 145 -7.81 14.05 7.58
N PHE A 146 -7.96 13.69 8.86
CA PHE A 146 -9.19 13.12 9.38
C PHE A 146 -10.33 14.14 9.33
N VAL A 147 -11.48 13.71 8.83
CA VAL A 147 -12.69 14.53 8.72
C VAL A 147 -13.75 13.97 9.65
N SER A 148 -14.17 14.79 10.62
CA SER A 148 -15.24 14.43 11.55
C SER A 148 -16.59 14.47 10.84
N SER A 149 -17.46 13.52 11.16
CA SER A 149 -18.84 13.48 10.67
C SER A 149 -19.64 14.63 11.27
N SER A 150 -20.37 15.37 10.43
CA SER A 150 -21.36 16.35 10.87
C SER A 150 -22.66 15.72 11.38
N SER A 151 -22.88 14.44 11.06
CA SER A 151 -24.14 13.73 11.34
C SER A 151 -24.04 12.77 12.53
N TYR A 152 -22.85 12.29 12.85
CA TYR A 152 -22.62 11.31 13.91
C TYR A 152 -21.50 11.77 14.84
N PRO A 153 -21.79 12.06 16.12
CA PRO A 153 -20.75 12.39 17.10
C PRO A 153 -19.69 11.29 17.19
N GLU A 154 -18.42 11.68 17.33
CA GLU A 154 -17.27 10.76 17.45
C GLU A 154 -17.05 9.83 16.24
N ALA A 155 -17.71 10.08 15.11
CA ALA A 155 -17.47 9.39 13.86
C ALA A 155 -16.72 10.29 12.87
N GLY A 156 -16.10 9.67 11.88
CA GLY A 156 -15.39 10.36 10.81
C GLY A 156 -14.58 9.38 9.98
N GLY A 157 -13.79 9.91 9.06
CA GLY A 157 -12.92 9.09 8.24
C GLY A 157 -11.93 9.92 7.45
N PHE A 158 -11.40 9.32 6.40
CA PHE A 158 -10.41 9.92 5.53
C PHE A 158 -10.91 9.87 4.09
N PRO A 159 -10.62 10.88 3.26
CA PRO A 159 -10.72 10.71 1.82
C PRO A 159 -9.70 9.68 1.33
N TYR A 160 -9.81 9.27 0.06
CA TYR A 160 -8.86 8.34 -0.55
C TYR A 160 -7.49 9.01 -0.82
N ALA A 161 -7.53 10.22 -1.35
CA ALA A 161 -6.36 11.05 -1.67
C ALA A 161 -6.45 12.42 -0.97
N SER A 162 -5.32 13.13 -0.85
CA SER A 162 -5.32 14.46 -0.26
C SER A 162 -5.95 15.53 -1.17
N ASN A 163 -5.84 15.38 -2.48
CA ASN A 163 -6.27 16.34 -3.48
C ASN A 163 -6.69 15.58 -4.76
N PRO A 164 -7.18 16.26 -5.82
CA PRO A 164 -7.67 15.57 -7.01
C PRO A 164 -6.67 14.62 -7.70
N GLY A 165 -5.37 14.93 -7.65
CA GLY A 165 -4.23 14.08 -8.05
C GLY A 165 -4.37 13.23 -9.31
N THR A 166 -3.50 12.23 -9.42
CA THR A 166 -3.63 11.16 -10.40
C THR A 166 -3.47 9.78 -9.78
N VAL A 167 -4.15 8.79 -10.38
CA VAL A 167 -3.94 7.38 -10.09
C VAL A 167 -2.61 6.93 -10.70
N TYR A 168 -2.17 5.76 -10.25
CA TYR A 168 -1.11 5.02 -10.94
C TYR A 168 -1.39 4.94 -12.45
N GLY A 169 -0.48 5.48 -13.25
CA GLY A 169 -0.65 5.54 -14.71
C GLY A 169 -1.13 6.87 -15.28
N SER A 170 -1.14 7.95 -14.50
CA SER A 170 -1.44 9.36 -14.86
C SER A 170 -2.88 9.75 -15.15
N ASP A 171 -3.84 8.83 -15.06
CA ASP A 171 -5.25 9.21 -15.14
C ASP A 171 -5.66 9.96 -13.86
N PRO A 172 -6.57 10.95 -13.91
CA PRO A 172 -7.07 11.58 -12.69
C PRO A 172 -7.70 10.56 -11.72
N TYR A 173 -7.64 10.82 -10.42
CA TYR A 173 -8.51 10.09 -9.50
C TYR A 173 -9.99 10.30 -9.86
N TRP A 174 -10.84 9.37 -9.42
CA TRP A 174 -12.28 9.51 -9.62
C TRP A 174 -12.81 10.74 -8.88
N ILE A 175 -13.89 11.32 -9.42
CA ILE A 175 -14.58 12.45 -8.79
C ILE A 175 -14.99 12.05 -7.37
N GLY A 176 -14.52 12.79 -6.38
CA GLY A 176 -14.77 12.52 -4.98
C GLY A 176 -13.62 11.84 -4.24
N ALA A 177 -12.54 11.41 -4.90
CA ALA A 177 -11.43 10.73 -4.22
C ALA A 177 -10.79 11.57 -3.10
N ASP A 178 -10.83 12.89 -3.20
CA ASP A 178 -10.28 13.85 -2.24
C ASP A 178 -11.31 14.45 -1.27
N THR A 179 -12.59 14.15 -1.48
CA THR A 179 -13.72 14.81 -0.80
C THR A 179 -14.72 13.84 -0.16
N GLU A 180 -14.81 12.62 -0.66
CA GLU A 180 -15.67 11.55 -0.14
C GLU A 180 -14.89 10.61 0.80
N ILE A 181 -15.52 10.19 1.89
CA ILE A 181 -14.89 9.31 2.87
C ILE A 181 -14.72 7.90 2.28
N ALA A 182 -13.49 7.41 2.27
CA ALA A 182 -13.12 6.07 1.83
C ALA A 182 -12.89 5.12 3.02
N ILE A 183 -13.34 3.87 2.88
CA ILE A 183 -13.20 2.85 3.93
C ILE A 183 -11.74 2.41 4.09
N SER A 184 -11.02 2.25 2.97
CA SER A 184 -9.68 1.65 2.96
C SER A 184 -8.63 2.43 3.78
N PRO A 185 -8.48 3.77 3.68
CA PRO A 185 -7.56 4.50 4.55
C PRO A 185 -7.94 4.39 6.03
N GLY A 186 -9.24 4.35 6.35
CA GLY A 186 -9.73 4.15 7.71
C GLY A 186 -9.34 2.78 8.28
N ALA A 187 -9.53 1.72 7.48
CA ALA A 187 -9.16 0.36 7.87
C ALA A 187 -7.65 0.24 8.13
N TRP A 188 -6.82 0.68 7.19
CA TRP A 188 -5.35 0.65 7.34
C TRP A 188 -4.85 1.55 8.47
N TYR A 189 -5.47 2.71 8.72
CA TYR A 189 -5.15 3.54 9.87
C TYR A 189 -5.37 2.78 11.18
N ILE A 190 -6.50 2.08 11.32
CA ILE A 190 -6.79 1.24 12.50
C ILE A 190 -5.76 0.12 12.61
N PHE A 191 -5.42 -0.56 11.51
CA PHE A 191 -4.39 -1.60 11.49
C PHE A 191 -3.05 -1.08 11.99
N ALA A 192 -2.57 0.05 11.46
CA ALA A 192 -1.34 0.69 11.90
C ALA A 192 -1.38 1.10 13.38
N ARG A 193 -2.46 1.78 13.82
CA ARG A 193 -2.67 2.17 15.22
C ARG A 193 -2.62 0.98 16.16
N ARG A 194 -3.26 -0.13 15.79
CA ARG A 194 -3.31 -1.37 16.59
C ARG A 194 -2.09 -2.26 16.42
N GLY A 195 -1.27 -2.03 15.39
CA GLY A 195 -0.16 -2.93 15.02
C GLY A 195 -0.66 -4.27 14.48
N TYR A 196 -1.91 -4.33 14.01
CA TYR A 196 -2.49 -5.52 13.40
C TYR A 196 -2.06 -5.59 11.94
N ASN A 197 -1.44 -6.69 11.53
CA ASN A 197 -1.06 -6.91 10.14
C ASN A 197 -2.08 -7.82 9.46
N PRO A 198 -2.94 -7.30 8.55
CA PRO A 198 -3.94 -8.12 7.87
C PRO A 198 -3.31 -9.16 6.91
N LEU A 199 -2.04 -8.98 6.52
CA LEU A 199 -1.30 -9.89 5.64
C LEU A 199 -0.53 -10.98 6.44
N GLU A 200 -0.52 -10.90 7.77
CA GLU A 200 0.20 -11.85 8.63
C GLU A 200 -0.59 -13.14 8.89
N ASP A 201 -1.91 -13.12 8.80
CA ASP A 201 -2.72 -14.30 9.14
C ASP A 201 -2.54 -15.45 8.13
N GLY A 202 -2.19 -15.13 6.88
CA GLY A 202 -1.72 -16.11 5.90
C GLY A 202 -0.35 -16.70 6.23
N THR A 203 0.50 -15.95 6.94
CA THR A 203 1.93 -16.25 7.13
C THR A 203 2.27 -16.85 8.48
N LYS A 204 1.36 -16.78 9.47
CA LYS A 204 1.46 -17.43 10.81
C LYS A 204 1.67 -18.96 10.80
N LYS A 205 1.86 -19.60 9.65
CA LYS A 205 2.08 -21.06 9.54
C LYS A 205 3.28 -21.46 8.69
N ILE A 206 4.17 -20.52 8.37
CA ILE A 206 5.48 -20.85 7.78
C ILE A 206 6.39 -21.27 8.93
N ASP A 207 6.41 -22.55 9.27
CA ASP A 207 7.55 -23.14 9.98
C ASP A 207 8.63 -23.39 8.91
N PRO A 208 9.75 -22.66 8.92
CA PRO A 208 10.86 -22.98 8.03
C PRO A 208 11.61 -24.18 8.62
N SER A 209 11.04 -25.39 8.46
CA SER A 209 11.79 -26.63 8.60
C SER A 209 12.51 -26.97 7.30
#